data_AF-A0A0Q7APK3-F1
#
_entry.id   AF-A0A0Q7APK3-F1
#
_cell.length_a   1.000
_cell.length_b   1.000
_cell.length_c   1.000
_cell.angle_alpha   90.00
_cell.angle_beta   90.00
_cell.angle_gamma   90.00
#
_symmetry.space_group_name_H-M   'P 1'
#
loop_
_entity.id
_entity.type
_entity.pdbx_description
1 polymer ?
#
loop_
_entity_poly.entity_id
_entity_poly.type
_entity_poly.pdbx_seq_one_letter_code
_entity_poly.pdbx_strand_id
1 'polypeptide(L)'
;MATCTYSVPDKNASGDNLYGAVICNQAYIDYFWNAYGFQGNKNYWDDGFGWEDPCNTSKPLARAFNGCYLLTYSAQDYQNESWNSPILNWGRRYVRNNIDDLRSKCGDGSAIARASGDTVEVYLGFFYTKDVPGRAETLIHEARHAGGKSHNAKFPAGSVFGAGKDGADSSWGHEGAWMYGALYLWWFYAAGARTTSAMRERARQRGNLVIDNAFATHPGYSI
;
A
#
# COMPACT_ATOMS: atom_id res chain seq x y z
N MET A 1 12.06 12.45 19.36
CA MET A 1 11.57 11.44 18.41
C MET A 1 12.11 10.09 18.80
N ALA A 2 11.33 9.02 18.62
CA ALA A 2 11.81 7.67 18.87
C ALA A 2 12.87 7.30 17.82
N THR A 3 14.02 6.80 18.25
CA THR A 3 15.01 6.21 17.35
C THR A 3 14.57 4.80 17.00
N CYS A 4 14.46 4.48 15.71
CA CYS A 4 14.19 3.13 15.24
C CYS A 4 15.21 2.67 14.22
N THR A 5 15.44 1.36 14.19
CA THR A 5 16.41 0.71 13.30
C THR A 5 15.67 -0.13 12.27
N TYR A 6 16.27 -0.28 11.10
CA TYR A 6 15.72 -1.07 10.00
C TYR A 6 16.84 -1.76 9.23
N SER A 7 16.48 -2.83 8.53
CA SER A 7 17.33 -3.47 7.54
C SER A 7 16.71 -3.26 6.17
N VAL A 8 17.55 -2.89 5.19
CA VAL A 8 17.11 -2.69 3.81
C VAL A 8 17.01 -4.06 3.13
N PRO A 9 15.81 -4.48 2.67
CA PRO A 9 15.66 -5.75 1.95
C PRO A 9 16.33 -5.68 0.57
N ASP A 10 16.42 -6.82 -0.12
CA ASP A 10 16.85 -6.86 -1.52
C ASP A 10 15.94 -5.96 -2.38
N LYS A 11 16.53 -4.88 -2.89
CA LYS A 11 15.85 -3.82 -3.63
C LYS A 11 15.41 -4.25 -5.03
N ASN A 12 15.98 -5.32 -5.60
CA ASN A 12 15.48 -5.91 -6.83
C ASN A 12 14.26 -6.79 -6.52
N ALA A 13 14.36 -7.61 -5.49
CA ALA A 13 13.28 -8.52 -5.10
C ALA A 13 12.01 -7.79 -4.62
N SER A 14 12.16 -6.66 -3.93
CA SER A 14 11.05 -5.81 -3.48
C SER A 14 10.50 -4.89 -4.59
N GLY A 15 11.21 -4.76 -5.72
CA GLY A 15 10.90 -3.82 -6.80
C GLY A 15 11.42 -2.39 -6.58
N ASP A 16 12.09 -2.11 -5.47
CA ASP A 16 12.57 -0.75 -5.15
C ASP A 16 13.53 -0.18 -6.19
N ASN A 17 14.39 -0.99 -6.81
CA ASN A 17 15.28 -0.52 -7.88
C ASN A 17 14.53 -0.24 -9.19
N LEU A 18 13.48 -1.02 -9.50
CA LEU A 18 12.69 -0.85 -10.72
C LEU A 18 11.96 0.50 -10.72
N TYR A 19 11.22 0.78 -9.64
CA TYR A 19 10.46 2.02 -9.55
C TYR A 19 11.31 3.20 -9.06
N GLY A 20 12.34 2.93 -8.25
CA GLY A 20 13.32 3.89 -7.76
C GLY A 20 13.99 4.69 -8.87
N ALA A 21 14.34 4.00 -9.97
CA ALA A 21 14.93 4.60 -11.15
C ALA A 21 14.01 5.63 -11.84
N VAL A 22 12.69 5.53 -11.61
CA VAL A 22 11.68 6.39 -12.23
C VAL A 22 11.25 7.50 -11.29
N ILE A 23 11.00 7.20 -10.01
CA ILE A 23 10.51 8.18 -9.04
C ILE A 23 11.52 9.30 -8.75
N CYS A 24 12.81 9.09 -9.03
CA CYS A 24 13.83 10.14 -8.94
C CYS A 24 13.77 11.10 -10.14
N ASN A 25 12.59 11.70 -10.31
CA ASN A 25 12.33 12.75 -11.28
C ASN A 25 11.44 13.79 -10.59
N GLN A 26 11.84 15.06 -10.69
CA GLN A 26 11.17 16.13 -9.95
C GLN A 26 9.66 16.19 -10.22
N ALA A 27 9.21 15.90 -11.44
CA ALA A 27 7.79 15.92 -11.79
C ALA A 27 6.97 14.88 -11.01
N TYR A 28 7.54 13.69 -10.75
CA TYR A 28 6.87 12.68 -9.93
C TYR A 28 6.92 13.02 -8.45
N ILE A 29 8.07 13.52 -7.99
CA ILE A 29 8.27 13.97 -6.60
C ILE A 29 7.24 15.06 -6.26
N ASP A 30 7.14 16.11 -7.08
CA ASP A 30 6.18 17.20 -6.91
C ASP A 30 4.74 16.70 -6.96
N TYR A 31 4.44 15.79 -7.89
CA TYR A 31 3.11 15.19 -7.95
C TYR A 31 2.77 14.43 -6.66
N PHE A 32 3.67 13.58 -6.14
CA PHE A 32 3.40 12.80 -4.93
C PHE A 32 3.32 13.67 -3.68
N TRP A 33 4.15 14.72 -3.57
CA TRP A 33 4.07 15.69 -2.49
C TRP A 33 2.66 16.28 -2.35
N ASN A 34 2.07 16.66 -3.47
CA ASN A 34 0.75 17.28 -3.53
C ASN A 34 -0.39 16.25 -3.42
N ALA A 35 -0.28 15.15 -4.16
CA ALA A 35 -1.37 14.21 -4.35
C ALA A 35 -1.68 13.34 -3.12
N TYR A 36 -0.68 13.08 -2.29
CA TYR A 36 -0.78 12.14 -1.17
C TYR A 36 -0.48 12.81 0.19
N GLY A 37 -0.63 14.13 0.27
CA GLY A 37 -0.60 14.87 1.55
C GLY A 37 0.76 14.99 2.22
N PHE A 38 1.86 14.72 1.51
CA PHE A 38 3.18 14.73 2.13
C PHE A 38 3.71 16.16 2.37
N GLN A 39 3.35 17.15 1.55
CA GLN A 39 3.89 18.52 1.62
C GLN A 39 3.63 19.21 2.97
N GLY A 40 2.46 18.95 3.58
CA GLY A 40 2.10 19.47 4.91
C GLY A 40 2.73 18.70 6.07
N ASN A 41 3.47 17.63 5.79
CA ASN A 41 3.85 16.62 6.76
C ASN A 41 5.36 16.42 6.90
N LYS A 42 6.16 17.44 6.56
CA LYS A 42 7.64 17.39 6.62
C LYS A 42 8.16 16.72 7.89
N ASN A 43 7.68 17.13 9.05
CA ASN A 43 8.17 16.66 10.34
C ASN A 43 8.02 15.14 10.56
N TYR A 44 7.18 14.46 9.77
CA TYR A 44 7.06 13.00 9.84
C TYR A 44 8.04 12.27 8.91
N TRP A 45 8.48 12.93 7.84
CA TRP A 45 9.29 12.37 6.76
C TRP A 45 10.76 12.83 6.80
N ASP A 46 11.10 13.74 7.72
CA ASP A 46 12.47 14.19 8.02
C ASP A 46 13.17 13.23 9.03
N ASP A 47 14.28 13.64 9.63
CA ASP A 47 14.99 12.94 10.71
C ASP A 47 15.38 11.49 10.36
N GLY A 48 15.87 11.32 9.13
CA GLY A 48 16.31 10.03 8.61
C GLY A 48 15.24 9.27 7.82
N PHE A 49 14.00 9.77 7.76
CA PHE A 49 12.94 9.19 6.91
C PHE A 49 13.09 9.56 5.42
N GLY A 50 13.92 10.56 5.11
CA GLY A 50 14.40 10.82 3.74
C GLY A 50 13.84 12.05 3.05
N TRP A 51 13.23 13.00 3.78
CA TRP A 51 12.72 14.27 3.24
C TRP A 51 13.71 14.97 2.30
N GLU A 52 14.97 15.15 2.72
CA GLU A 52 16.02 15.82 1.94
C GLU A 52 16.64 14.92 0.86
N ASP A 53 16.29 13.63 0.85
CA ASP A 53 16.87 12.61 -0.03
C ASP A 53 15.77 11.69 -0.59
N PRO A 54 14.77 12.25 -1.31
CA PRO A 54 13.55 11.54 -1.72
C PRO A 54 13.80 10.47 -2.79
N CYS A 55 15.00 10.43 -3.38
CA CYS A 55 15.40 9.42 -4.36
C CYS A 55 16.03 8.18 -3.72
N ASN A 56 16.44 8.25 -2.45
CA ASN A 56 17.18 7.17 -1.82
C ASN A 56 16.27 6.05 -1.37
N THR A 57 16.16 5.00 -2.19
CA THR A 57 15.33 3.81 -1.93
C THR A 57 15.82 2.95 -0.77
N SER A 58 16.88 3.34 -0.05
CA SER A 58 17.22 2.77 1.26
C SER A 58 16.45 3.45 2.39
N LYS A 59 15.84 4.63 2.17
CA LYS A 59 15.08 5.39 3.15
C LYS A 59 13.56 5.24 2.98
N PRO A 60 12.76 5.49 4.04
CA PRO A 60 11.30 5.35 4.03
C PRO A 60 10.57 6.15 2.93
N LEU A 61 10.94 7.42 2.71
CA LEU A 61 10.20 8.30 1.80
C LEU A 61 10.22 7.79 0.35
N ALA A 62 11.39 7.46 -0.18
CA ALA A 62 11.51 6.93 -1.54
C ALA A 62 10.74 5.60 -1.71
N ARG A 63 10.70 4.78 -0.65
CA ARG A 63 9.91 3.53 -0.61
C ARG A 63 8.41 3.79 -0.63
N ALA A 64 7.95 4.83 0.07
CA ALA A 64 6.57 5.30 -0.03
C ALA A 64 6.25 5.78 -1.45
N PHE A 65 7.13 6.59 -2.05
CA PHE A 65 6.99 7.07 -3.41
C PHE A 65 6.94 5.94 -4.45
N ASN A 66 7.69 4.85 -4.26
CA ASN A 66 7.54 3.67 -5.10
C ASN A 66 6.11 3.09 -5.06
N GLY A 67 5.51 3.02 -3.86
CA GLY A 67 4.12 2.60 -3.68
C GLY A 67 3.12 3.56 -4.34
N CYS A 68 3.30 4.86 -4.14
CA CYS A 68 2.49 5.92 -4.78
C CYS A 68 2.60 5.88 -6.31
N TYR A 69 3.81 5.69 -6.85
CA TYR A 69 4.05 5.56 -8.29
C TYR A 69 3.29 4.37 -8.86
N LEU A 70 3.44 3.20 -8.24
CA LEU A 70 2.75 2.01 -8.73
C LEU A 70 1.23 2.19 -8.67
N LEU A 71 0.70 2.71 -7.57
CA LEU A 71 -0.71 3.02 -7.43
C LEU A 71 -1.20 4.00 -8.52
N THR A 72 -0.38 5.00 -8.85
CA THR A 72 -0.75 6.06 -9.81
C THR A 72 -0.70 5.60 -11.26
N TYR A 73 0.22 4.69 -11.60
CA TYR A 73 0.58 4.36 -12.98
C TYR A 73 0.48 2.87 -13.32
N SER A 74 -0.17 2.06 -12.48
CA SER A 74 -0.33 0.61 -12.71
C SER A 74 -1.38 0.26 -13.78
N ALA A 75 -2.27 1.16 -14.16
CA ALA A 75 -3.16 0.96 -15.32
C ALA A 75 -2.48 1.39 -16.63
N GLN A 76 -2.79 0.71 -17.74
CA GLN A 76 -2.31 1.12 -19.07
C GLN A 76 -2.84 2.53 -19.41
N ASP A 77 -4.15 2.73 -19.21
CA ASP A 77 -4.91 3.95 -19.37
C ASP A 77 -5.14 4.67 -18.02
N TYR A 78 -4.07 4.87 -17.23
CA TYR A 78 -4.11 5.45 -15.87
C TYR A 78 -4.76 6.84 -15.71
N GLN A 79 -5.09 7.52 -16.81
CA GLN A 79 -5.86 8.76 -16.79
C GLN A 79 -7.37 8.54 -16.70
N ASN A 80 -7.86 7.35 -17.09
CA ASN A 80 -9.22 6.94 -16.88
C ASN A 80 -9.40 6.56 -15.41
N GLU A 81 -10.18 7.34 -14.66
CA GLU A 81 -10.50 7.11 -13.24
C GLU A 81 -11.98 6.73 -13.03
N SER A 82 -12.59 6.09 -14.04
CA SER A 82 -13.98 5.63 -13.99
C SER A 82 -14.15 4.49 -12.98
N TRP A 83 -15.18 4.58 -12.13
CA TRP A 83 -15.54 3.53 -11.17
C TRP A 83 -15.99 2.22 -11.83
N ASN A 84 -16.36 2.26 -13.12
CA ASN A 84 -16.72 1.07 -13.90
C ASN A 84 -15.51 0.37 -14.53
N SER A 85 -14.31 0.96 -14.39
CA SER A 85 -13.06 0.35 -14.85
C SER A 85 -12.43 -0.50 -13.73
N PRO A 86 -11.42 -1.32 -14.04
CA PRO A 86 -10.62 -2.00 -13.03
C PRO A 86 -10.13 -1.06 -11.92
N ILE A 87 -9.90 -1.60 -10.71
CA ILE A 87 -9.37 -0.80 -9.59
C ILE A 87 -8.02 -0.13 -9.87
N LEU A 88 -7.23 -0.62 -10.84
CA LEU A 88 -5.99 0.07 -11.24
C LEU A 88 -6.25 1.48 -11.78
N ASN A 89 -7.42 1.70 -12.36
CA ASN A 89 -7.84 2.96 -12.97
C ASN A 89 -8.29 3.97 -11.92
N TRP A 90 -9.25 3.58 -11.08
CA TRP A 90 -9.84 4.47 -10.08
C TRP A 90 -9.14 4.44 -8.71
N GLY A 91 -8.31 3.44 -8.42
CA GLY A 91 -7.68 3.24 -7.10
C GLY A 91 -6.84 4.43 -6.65
N ARG A 92 -6.09 5.03 -7.57
CA ARG A 92 -5.36 6.29 -7.34
C ARG A 92 -6.28 7.42 -6.87
N ARG A 93 -7.42 7.62 -7.55
CA ARG A 93 -8.42 8.62 -7.17
C ARG A 93 -9.01 8.31 -5.80
N TYR A 94 -9.35 7.05 -5.57
CA TYR A 94 -9.90 6.61 -4.30
C TYR A 94 -8.97 6.93 -3.14
N VAL A 95 -7.68 6.60 -3.26
CA VAL A 95 -6.69 6.91 -2.22
C VAL A 95 -6.53 8.42 -2.01
N ARG A 96 -6.37 9.21 -3.08
CA ARG A 96 -6.26 10.68 -2.96
C ARG A 96 -7.49 11.35 -2.34
N ASN A 97 -8.66 10.76 -2.48
CA ASN A 97 -9.91 11.31 -1.95
C ASN A 97 -10.18 10.92 -0.49
N ASN A 98 -9.43 9.97 0.07
CA ASN A 98 -9.68 9.45 1.41
C ASN A 98 -8.45 9.53 2.33
N ILE A 99 -7.26 9.76 1.80
CA ILE A 99 -6.04 10.00 2.59
C ILE A 99 -5.59 11.44 2.34
N ASP A 100 -5.89 12.31 3.29
CA ASP A 100 -5.46 13.71 3.26
C ASP A 100 -4.13 13.90 4.00
N ASP A 101 -3.85 13.04 4.99
CA ASP A 101 -2.71 13.18 5.89
C ASP A 101 -1.94 11.85 6.04
N LEU A 102 -0.92 11.66 5.19
CA LEU A 102 -0.05 10.49 5.22
C LEU A 102 1.25 10.76 5.99
N ARG A 103 1.44 10.05 7.10
CA ARG A 103 2.55 10.26 8.04
C ARG A 103 3.42 9.02 8.16
N SER A 104 4.74 9.19 8.23
CA SER A 104 5.64 8.12 8.64
C SER A 104 5.95 8.13 10.12
N LYS A 105 6.02 6.92 10.70
CA LYS A 105 6.43 6.69 12.09
C LYS A 105 7.24 5.41 12.20
N CYS A 106 7.96 5.23 13.31
CA CYS A 106 8.64 3.98 13.59
C CYS A 106 7.66 2.80 13.77
N GLY A 107 6.54 3.05 14.48
CA GLY A 107 5.66 2.00 14.97
C GLY A 107 6.30 1.20 16.11
N ASP A 108 5.56 0.22 16.64
CA ASP A 108 6.00 -0.71 17.69
C ASP A 108 6.20 -2.15 17.16
N GLY A 109 6.07 -2.33 15.84
CA GLY A 109 6.15 -3.63 15.16
C GLY A 109 4.84 -4.41 15.14
N SER A 110 3.76 -3.93 15.76
CA SER A 110 2.46 -4.63 15.78
C SER A 110 1.61 -4.37 14.53
N ALA A 111 1.85 -3.25 13.83
CA ALA A 111 1.09 -2.83 12.67
C ALA A 111 2.01 -2.36 11.53
N ILE A 112 1.52 -2.47 10.30
CA ILE A 112 2.19 -1.98 9.09
C ILE A 112 1.73 -0.56 8.76
N ALA A 113 0.45 -0.26 8.99
CA ALA A 113 -0.15 1.05 8.89
C ALA A 113 -1.37 1.16 9.82
N ARG A 114 -1.91 2.36 9.98
CA ARG A 114 -3.13 2.63 10.73
C ARG A 114 -3.84 3.87 10.19
N ALA A 115 -5.11 3.72 9.84
CA ALA A 115 -6.03 4.84 9.61
C ALA A 115 -6.70 5.33 10.91
N SER A 116 -6.89 6.64 11.03
CA SER A 116 -7.67 7.30 12.08
C SER A 116 -8.28 8.58 11.53
N GLY A 117 -9.57 8.53 11.17
CA GLY A 117 -10.18 9.61 10.39
C GLY A 117 -9.60 9.62 8.97
N ASP A 118 -9.19 10.80 8.51
CA ASP A 118 -8.51 11.05 7.23
C ASP A 118 -6.97 10.86 7.30
N THR A 119 -6.45 10.64 8.51
CA THR A 119 -5.01 10.45 8.76
C THR A 119 -4.64 8.98 8.61
N VAL A 120 -3.60 8.71 7.84
CA VAL A 120 -2.97 7.39 7.72
C VAL A 120 -1.53 7.46 8.17
N GLU A 121 -1.18 6.60 9.13
CA GLU A 121 0.18 6.43 9.60
C GLU A 121 0.77 5.15 9.00
N VAL A 122 1.94 5.25 8.39
CA VAL A 122 2.69 4.10 7.87
C VAL A 122 3.96 3.87 8.69
N TYR A 123 4.24 2.60 9.00
CA TYR A 123 5.29 2.20 9.93
C TYR A 123 6.46 1.49 9.23
N LEU A 124 7.52 1.14 9.97
CA LEU A 124 8.69 0.45 9.39
C LEU A 124 8.35 -0.81 8.59
N GLY A 125 7.31 -1.55 8.98
CA GLY A 125 6.80 -2.70 8.21
C GLY A 125 6.39 -2.31 6.79
N PHE A 126 5.70 -1.18 6.61
CA PHE A 126 5.29 -0.70 5.29
C PHE A 126 6.50 -0.43 4.38
N PHE A 127 7.59 0.12 4.92
CA PHE A 127 8.78 0.45 4.13
C PHE A 127 9.68 -0.77 3.86
N TYR A 128 9.84 -1.67 4.82
CA TYR A 128 10.93 -2.65 4.80
C TYR A 128 10.49 -4.12 4.73
N THR A 129 9.21 -4.44 4.96
CA THR A 129 8.70 -5.82 4.82
C THR A 129 7.80 -6.02 3.62
N LYS A 130 7.22 -4.94 3.08
CA LYS A 130 6.41 -4.97 1.86
C LYS A 130 7.26 -4.76 0.60
N ASP A 131 6.91 -5.50 -0.45
CA ASP A 131 7.29 -5.14 -1.82
C ASP A 131 6.46 -3.94 -2.32
N VAL A 132 6.80 -3.41 -3.49
CA VAL A 132 6.10 -2.23 -4.04
C VAL A 132 4.59 -2.48 -4.28
N PRO A 133 4.14 -3.62 -4.86
CA PRO A 133 2.71 -3.93 -4.93
C PRO A 133 2.03 -3.98 -3.56
N GLY A 134 2.67 -4.56 -2.55
CA GLY A 134 2.18 -4.61 -1.17
C GLY A 134 2.08 -3.23 -0.51
N ARG A 135 2.97 -2.29 -0.85
CA ARG A 135 2.83 -0.89 -0.41
C ARG A 135 1.61 -0.22 -1.05
N ALA A 136 1.39 -0.40 -2.35
CA ALA A 136 0.21 0.12 -3.03
C ALA A 136 -1.09 -0.52 -2.49
N GLU A 137 -1.11 -1.82 -2.22
CA GLU A 137 -2.20 -2.51 -1.51
C GLU A 137 -2.47 -1.88 -0.15
N THR A 138 -1.42 -1.64 0.65
CA THR A 138 -1.57 -1.02 1.97
C THR A 138 -2.21 0.37 1.88
N LEU A 139 -1.82 1.21 0.92
CA LEU A 139 -2.43 2.53 0.74
C LEU A 139 -3.92 2.44 0.37
N ILE A 140 -4.30 1.50 -0.50
CA ILE A 140 -5.71 1.27 -0.84
C ILE A 140 -6.51 0.74 0.36
N HIS A 141 -5.91 -0.17 1.14
CA HIS A 141 -6.50 -0.73 2.34
C HIS A 141 -6.79 0.37 3.37
N GLU A 142 -5.81 1.19 3.71
CA GLU A 142 -6.00 2.27 4.68
C GLU A 142 -6.97 3.35 4.17
N ALA A 143 -6.96 3.64 2.85
CA ALA A 143 -7.95 4.53 2.26
C ALA A 143 -9.39 4.01 2.41
N ARG A 144 -9.58 2.68 2.42
CA ARG A 144 -10.91 2.08 2.65
C ARG A 144 -11.36 2.25 4.10
N HIS A 145 -10.44 2.18 5.06
CA HIS A 145 -10.71 2.51 6.45
C HIS A 145 -11.07 3.99 6.62
N ALA A 146 -10.28 4.90 6.03
CA ALA A 146 -10.56 6.33 6.07
C ALA A 146 -11.89 6.68 5.39
N GLY A 147 -12.26 5.95 4.34
CA GLY A 147 -13.58 6.01 3.69
C GLY A 147 -14.74 5.41 4.49
N GLY A 148 -14.54 5.09 5.77
CA GLY A 148 -15.60 4.69 6.71
C GLY A 148 -15.91 3.18 6.74
N LYS A 149 -15.10 2.34 6.08
CA LYS A 149 -15.31 0.88 6.04
C LYS A 149 -14.22 0.15 6.82
N SER A 150 -14.58 -0.21 8.06
CA SER A 150 -13.75 -1.03 8.95
C SER A 150 -13.90 -2.53 8.67
N HIS A 151 -12.99 -3.30 9.25
CA HIS A 151 -13.14 -4.74 9.44
C HIS A 151 -14.35 -5.04 10.33
N ASN A 152 -14.99 -6.19 10.11
CA ASN A 152 -16.20 -6.57 10.83
C ASN A 152 -16.20 -8.03 11.32
N ALA A 153 -15.04 -8.69 11.30
CA ALA A 153 -14.91 -10.05 11.76
C ALA A 153 -13.53 -10.33 12.39
N LYS A 154 -13.42 -11.52 12.96
CA LYS A 154 -12.15 -12.07 13.45
C LYS A 154 -11.42 -12.81 12.34
N PHE A 155 -10.10 -12.76 12.36
CA PHE A 155 -9.27 -13.55 11.48
C PHE A 155 -9.57 -15.06 11.62
N PRO A 156 -9.61 -15.81 10.51
CA PRO A 156 -9.91 -17.24 10.52
C PRO A 156 -8.82 -18.02 11.26
N ALA A 157 -9.13 -19.27 11.60
CA ALA A 157 -8.17 -20.19 12.21
C ALA A 157 -6.93 -20.35 11.31
N GLY A 158 -5.73 -20.34 11.90
CA GLY A 158 -4.47 -20.43 11.16
C GLY A 158 -4.00 -19.13 10.49
N SER A 159 -4.78 -18.04 10.56
CA SER A 159 -4.40 -16.77 9.95
C SER A 159 -3.07 -16.23 10.48
N VAL A 160 -2.16 -15.92 9.54
CA VAL A 160 -0.87 -15.27 9.83
C VAL A 160 -1.02 -13.81 10.29
N PHE A 161 -2.21 -13.21 10.16
CA PHE A 161 -2.50 -11.87 10.67
C PHE A 161 -2.97 -11.87 12.14
N GLY A 162 -3.09 -13.05 12.75
CA GLY A 162 -3.46 -13.21 14.15
C GLY A 162 -4.82 -13.87 14.31
N ALA A 163 -4.87 -15.18 14.06
CA ALA A 163 -6.06 -16.01 14.22
C ALA A 163 -6.88 -15.68 15.48
N GLY A 164 -8.19 -15.49 15.31
CA GLY A 164 -9.13 -15.18 16.40
C GLY A 164 -9.11 -13.74 16.92
N LYS A 165 -8.21 -12.88 16.42
CA LYS A 165 -8.24 -11.43 16.70
C LYS A 165 -9.17 -10.70 15.73
N ASP A 166 -9.74 -9.59 16.18
CA ASP A 166 -10.50 -8.70 15.31
C ASP A 166 -9.58 -8.07 14.26
N GLY A 167 -10.07 -7.95 13.02
CA GLY A 167 -9.30 -7.38 11.93
C GLY A 167 -9.55 -8.00 10.55
N ALA A 168 -10.48 -8.96 10.43
CA ALA A 168 -10.82 -9.56 9.16
C ALA A 168 -12.04 -8.89 8.51
N ASP A 169 -12.16 -9.06 7.20
CA ASP A 169 -13.42 -8.87 6.51
C ASP A 169 -14.26 -10.14 6.67
N SER A 170 -15.55 -10.02 7.01
CA SER A 170 -16.42 -11.20 7.20
C SER A 170 -16.55 -12.07 5.94
N SER A 171 -16.56 -11.43 4.77
CA SER A 171 -16.65 -12.05 3.45
C SER A 171 -16.20 -11.05 2.38
N TRP A 172 -16.03 -11.52 1.13
CA TRP A 172 -15.79 -10.62 0.00
C TRP A 172 -16.89 -9.56 -0.16
N GLY A 173 -18.16 -9.95 0.02
CA GLY A 173 -19.32 -9.07 -0.12
C GLY A 173 -19.45 -8.00 0.96
N HIS A 174 -18.65 -8.05 2.03
CA HIS A 174 -18.56 -6.93 2.99
C HIS A 174 -17.92 -5.68 2.36
N GLU A 175 -17.10 -5.90 1.34
CA GLU A 175 -16.35 -4.86 0.63
C GLU A 175 -15.47 -4.02 1.58
N GLY A 176 -14.83 -4.69 2.54
CA GLY A 176 -13.93 -4.04 3.51
C GLY A 176 -12.54 -3.75 2.94
N ALA A 177 -11.64 -3.36 3.83
CA ALA A 177 -10.28 -2.94 3.45
C ALA A 177 -9.42 -4.10 2.91
N TRP A 178 -9.62 -5.34 3.39
CA TRP A 178 -8.92 -6.50 2.84
C TRP A 178 -9.42 -6.85 1.45
N MET A 179 -10.73 -6.75 1.20
CA MET A 179 -11.28 -6.92 -0.15
C MET A 179 -10.66 -5.93 -1.14
N TYR A 180 -10.63 -4.64 -0.80
CA TYR A 180 -10.06 -3.62 -1.69
C TYR A 180 -8.57 -3.85 -1.97
N GLY A 181 -7.79 -4.22 -0.95
CA GLY A 181 -6.39 -4.60 -1.11
C GLY A 181 -6.21 -5.83 -2.02
N ALA A 182 -6.99 -6.89 -1.81
CA ALA A 182 -6.95 -8.10 -2.63
C ALA A 182 -7.39 -7.84 -4.08
N LEU A 183 -8.45 -7.04 -4.29
CA LEU A 183 -8.95 -6.65 -5.60
C LEU A 183 -7.89 -5.88 -6.40
N TYR A 184 -7.14 -4.98 -5.74
CA TYR A 184 -6.02 -4.28 -6.38
C TYR A 184 -4.92 -5.23 -6.82
N LEU A 185 -4.50 -6.13 -5.94
CA LEU A 185 -3.45 -7.10 -6.23
C LEU A 185 -3.85 -8.05 -7.37
N TRP A 186 -5.11 -8.49 -7.40
CA TRP A 186 -5.65 -9.31 -8.49
C TRP A 186 -5.54 -8.61 -9.83
N TRP A 187 -6.06 -7.38 -9.92
CA TRP A 187 -5.99 -6.63 -11.16
C TRP A 187 -4.55 -6.30 -11.55
N PHE A 188 -3.68 -6.00 -10.58
CA PHE A 188 -2.27 -5.72 -10.86
C PHE A 188 -1.57 -6.95 -11.45
N TYR A 189 -1.84 -8.15 -10.91
CA TYR A 189 -1.37 -9.40 -11.50
C TYR A 189 -1.89 -9.59 -12.93
N ALA A 190 -3.19 -9.38 -13.16
CA ALA A 190 -3.83 -9.63 -14.45
C ALA A 190 -3.39 -8.63 -15.54
N ALA A 191 -3.33 -7.33 -15.20
CA ALA A 191 -3.27 -6.24 -16.18
C ALA A 191 -2.28 -5.12 -15.82
N GLY A 192 -1.49 -5.24 -14.75
CA GLY A 192 -0.59 -4.19 -14.28
C GLY A 192 0.43 -3.73 -15.33
N ALA A 193 0.45 -2.45 -15.68
CA ALA A 193 1.39 -1.84 -16.61
C ALA A 193 2.67 -1.34 -15.90
N ARG A 194 3.71 -1.02 -16.69
CA ARG A 194 4.99 -0.44 -16.21
C ARG A 194 5.65 -1.27 -15.12
N THR A 195 5.60 -2.59 -15.30
CA THR A 195 6.03 -3.56 -14.32
C THR A 195 6.64 -4.79 -14.99
N THR A 196 7.12 -5.75 -14.19
CA THR A 196 7.66 -7.02 -14.68
C THR A 196 6.73 -8.18 -14.34
N SER A 197 6.90 -9.30 -15.04
CA SER A 197 6.22 -10.56 -14.69
C SER A 197 6.47 -10.98 -13.25
N ALA A 198 7.70 -10.79 -12.75
CA ALA A 198 8.07 -11.08 -11.36
C ALA A 198 7.27 -10.22 -10.36
N MET A 199 7.07 -8.93 -10.64
CA MET A 199 6.27 -8.06 -9.77
C MET A 199 4.78 -8.41 -9.80
N ARG A 200 4.25 -8.80 -10.96
CA ARG A 200 2.87 -9.33 -11.06
C ARG A 200 2.72 -10.60 -10.23
N GLU A 201 3.68 -11.52 -10.31
CA GLU A 201 3.68 -12.76 -9.53
C GLU A 201 3.79 -12.50 -8.02
N ARG A 202 4.58 -11.51 -7.59
CA ARG A 202 4.61 -11.05 -6.20
C ARG A 202 3.23 -10.57 -5.72
N ALA A 203 2.53 -9.78 -6.55
CA ALA A 203 1.19 -9.33 -6.21
C ALA A 203 0.19 -10.50 -6.11
N ARG A 204 0.29 -11.49 -6.99
CA ARG A 204 -0.49 -12.74 -6.89
C ARG A 204 -0.24 -13.46 -5.57
N GLN A 205 1.02 -13.69 -5.22
CA GLN A 205 1.40 -14.35 -3.95
C GLN A 205 0.88 -13.59 -2.74
N ARG A 206 1.05 -12.27 -2.71
CA ARG A 206 0.54 -11.42 -1.64
C ARG A 206 -0.99 -11.44 -1.58
N GLY A 207 -1.65 -11.38 -2.73
CA GLY A 207 -3.11 -11.37 -2.82
C GLY A 207 -3.71 -12.68 -2.35
N ASN A 208 -3.11 -13.83 -2.70
CA ASN A 208 -3.50 -15.14 -2.16
C ASN A 208 -3.28 -15.23 -0.65
N LEU A 209 -2.16 -14.72 -0.14
CA LEU A 209 -1.96 -14.63 1.31
C LEU A 209 -3.08 -13.81 2.00
N VAL A 210 -3.51 -12.69 1.41
CA VAL A 210 -4.64 -11.90 1.93
C VAL A 210 -5.95 -12.68 1.85
N ILE A 211 -6.28 -13.27 0.71
CA ILE A 211 -7.49 -14.07 0.49
C ILE A 211 -7.60 -15.22 1.50
N ASP A 212 -6.50 -15.93 1.73
CA ASP A 212 -6.46 -17.10 2.60
C ASP A 212 -6.52 -16.75 4.10
N ASN A 213 -6.06 -15.55 4.49
CA ASN A 213 -5.81 -15.22 5.90
C ASN A 213 -6.63 -14.04 6.44
N ALA A 214 -7.27 -13.23 5.59
CA ALA A 214 -7.88 -11.97 5.99
C ALA A 214 -9.42 -11.94 5.88
N PHE A 215 -10.02 -13.06 5.48
CA PHE A 215 -11.46 -13.22 5.41
C PHE A 215 -11.96 -14.29 6.38
N ALA A 216 -12.98 -13.98 7.18
CA ALA A 216 -13.56 -14.98 8.08
C ALA A 216 -14.25 -16.12 7.30
N THR A 217 -14.88 -15.76 6.17
CA THR A 217 -15.35 -16.71 5.16
C THR A 217 -14.51 -16.56 3.90
N HIS A 218 -13.73 -17.60 3.59
CA HIS A 218 -12.92 -17.62 2.37
C HIS A 218 -13.80 -17.41 1.13
N PRO A 219 -13.41 -16.56 0.17
CA PRO A 219 -14.26 -16.19 -0.96
C PRO A 219 -14.41 -17.29 -2.03
N GLY A 220 -13.64 -18.37 -1.93
CA GLY A 220 -13.77 -19.57 -2.77
C GLY A 220 -12.93 -19.55 -4.06
N TYR A 221 -12.02 -18.60 -4.20
CA TYR A 221 -11.11 -18.48 -5.34
C TYR A 221 -9.74 -17.96 -4.88
N SER A 222 -8.77 -18.03 -5.79
CA SER A 222 -7.41 -17.49 -5.65
C SER A 222 -7.04 -16.73 -6.91
N ILE A 223 -6.04 -15.86 -6.81
CA ILE A 223 -5.42 -15.09 -7.90
C ILE A 223 -4.40 -15.94 -8.66
#